data_AF-A0A947YV56-F1
#
_entry.id   AF-A0A947YV56-F1
#
_cell.length_a   1.000
_cell.length_b   1.000
_cell.length_c   1.000
_cell.angle_alpha   90.00
_cell.angle_beta   90.00
_cell.angle_gamma   90.00
#
_symmetry.space_group_name_H-M   'P 1'
#
loop_
_entity.id
_entity.type
_entity.pdbx_description
1 polymer ?
#
loop_
_entity_poly.entity_id
_entity_poly.type
_entity_poly.pdbx_seq_one_letter_code
_entity_poly.pdbx_strand_id
1 'polypeptide(L)' 'MEQTEQSPGFDQILKELEKIVVQMEHGNMELEKVISLFEKGISLTRLGEQKLQEAQSRIDILLKDGTVQSFESPEVR' A
#
# COMPACT_ATOMS: atom_id res chain seq x y z
N MET A 1 -7.09 25.93 4.59
CA MET A 1 -7.05 24.53 5.09
C MET A 1 -6.33 23.73 4.04
N GLU A 2 -5.02 23.54 4.18
CA GLU A 2 -4.24 22.66 3.30
C GLU A 2 -4.59 21.21 3.64
N GLN A 3 -5.55 20.66 2.91
CA GLN A 3 -5.74 19.23 2.86
C GLN A 3 -4.53 18.67 2.12
N THR A 4 -3.50 18.29 2.88
CA THR A 4 -2.40 17.49 2.33
C THR A 4 -3.00 16.12 2.05
N GLU A 5 -3.36 15.86 0.79
CA GLU A 5 -3.70 14.53 0.31
C GLU A 5 -2.46 13.65 0.44
N GLN A 6 -2.25 13.11 1.64
CA GLN A 6 -1.22 12.12 1.87
C GLN A 6 -1.72 10.80 1.29
N SER A 7 -1.12 10.40 0.17
CA SER A 7 -1.38 9.10 -0.46
C SER A 7 -1.27 7.98 0.59
N PRO A 8 -2.27 7.08 0.69
CA PRO A 8 -2.39 6.13 1.81
C PRO A 8 -1.13 5.28 1.98
N GLY A 9 -0.71 5.03 3.22
CA GLY A 9 0.43 4.16 3.53
C GLY A 9 0.23 2.73 3.02
N PHE A 10 1.31 1.96 2.85
CA PHE A 10 1.22 0.58 2.36
C PHE A 10 0.29 -0.29 3.23
N ASP A 11 0.37 -0.16 4.55
CA ASP A 11 -0.52 -0.87 5.49
C ASP A 11 -2.00 -0.50 5.30
N GLN A 12 -2.28 0.76 4.91
CA GLN A 12 -3.65 1.21 4.65
C GLN A 12 -4.16 0.62 3.34
N ILE A 13 -3.31 0.53 2.31
CA ILE A 13 -3.65 -0.11 1.03
C ILE A 13 -3.99 -1.59 1.26
N LEU A 14 -3.18 -2.31 2.04
CA LEU A 14 -3.44 -3.71 2.39
C LEU A 14 -4.77 -3.87 3.14
N LYS A 15 -5.02 -3.05 4.17
CA LYS A 15 -6.29 -3.10 4.92
C LYS A 15 -7.50 -2.83 4.04
N GLU A 16 -7.39 -1.91 3.07
CA GLU A 16 -8.49 -1.63 2.15
C GLU A 16 -8.72 -2.78 1.16
N LEU A 17 -7.65 -3.42 0.67
CA LEU A 17 -7.75 -4.63 -0.16
C LEU A 17 -8.42 -5.79 0.59
N GLU A 18 -8.02 -6.05 1.83
CA GLU A 18 -8.65 -7.06 2.69
C GLU A 18 -10.15 -6.81 2.86
N LYS A 19 -10.55 -5.55 3.13
CA LYS A 19 -11.97 -5.18 3.22
C LYS A 19 -12.72 -5.46 1.92
N ILE A 20 -12.11 -5.17 0.77
CA ILE A 20 -12.73 -5.43 -0.53
C ILE A 20 -12.94 -6.93 -0.72
N VAL A 21 -11.92 -7.76 -0.44
CA VAL A 21 -12.02 -9.22 -0.53
C VAL A 21 -13.14 -9.74 0.37
N VAL A 22 -13.14 -9.35 1.64
CA VAL A 22 -14.20 -9.73 2.59
C VAL A 22 -15.58 -9.32 2.07
N GLN A 23 -15.73 -8.12 1.50
CA GLN A 23 -17.01 -7.68 0.95
C GLN A 23 -17.45 -8.50 -0.27
N MET A 24 -16.52 -8.91 -1.13
CA MET A 24 -16.81 -9.74 -2.30
C MET A 24 -17.19 -11.18 -1.91
N GLU A 25 -16.61 -11.72 -0.82
CA GLU A 25 -16.89 -13.08 -0.33
C GLU A 25 -18.30 -13.24 0.28
N HIS A 26 -18.92 -12.15 0.77
CA HIS A 26 -20.26 -12.21 1.35
C HIS A 26 -21.37 -12.55 0.34
N GLY A 27 -21.07 -12.60 -0.97
CA GLY A 27 -21.88 -13.28 -1.99
C GLY A 27 -23.25 -12.67 -2.34
N ASN A 28 -23.74 -11.66 -1.64
CA ASN A 28 -25.07 -11.07 -1.84
C ASN A 28 -25.01 -9.61 -2.34
N MET A 29 -24.24 -9.37 -3.40
CA MET A 29 -23.94 -8.03 -3.90
C MET A 29 -24.45 -7.83 -5.33
N GLU A 30 -25.06 -6.68 -5.59
CA GLU A 30 -25.41 -6.22 -6.93
C GLU A 30 -24.18 -6.20 -7.86
N LEU A 31 -24.36 -6.61 -9.12
CA LEU A 31 -23.28 -6.72 -10.11
C LEU A 31 -22.47 -5.43 -10.23
N GLU A 32 -23.15 -4.28 -10.32
CA GLU A 32 -22.51 -2.95 -10.39
C GLU A 32 -21.56 -2.69 -9.21
N LYS A 33 -21.97 -3.13 -8.02
CA LYS A 33 -21.17 -2.93 -6.81
C LYS A 33 -19.96 -3.87 -6.78
N VAL A 34 -20.09 -5.10 -7.30
CA VAL A 34 -18.96 -6.01 -7.48
C VAL A 34 -17.94 -5.44 -8.46
N ILE A 35 -18.40 -4.88 -9.59
CA ILE A 35 -17.53 -4.23 -10.59
C ILE A 35 -16.79 -3.05 -9.96
N SER A 36 -17.50 -2.18 -9.24
CA SER A 36 -16.89 -1.03 -8.56
C SER A 36 -15.83 -1.45 -7.52
N LEU A 37 -16.11 -2.49 -6.73
CA LEU A 37 -15.13 -3.02 -5.78
C LEU A 37 -13.90 -3.62 -6.48
N PHE A 38 -14.11 -4.30 -7.60
CA PHE A 38 -13.02 -4.85 -8.40
C PHE A 38 -12.12 -3.74 -8.98
N GLU A 39 -12.70 -2.69 -9.55
CA GLU A 39 -11.96 -1.52 -10.06
C GLU A 39 -11.16 -0.82 -8.95
N LYS A 40 -11.77 -0.67 -7.76
CA LYS A 40 -11.09 -0.15 -6.57
C LYS A 40 -9.92 -1.06 -6.17
N GLY A 41 -10.11 -2.38 -6.19
CA GLY A 41 -9.08 -3.36 -5.89
C GLY A 41 -7.89 -3.25 -6.83
N ILE A 42 -8.12 -3.19 -8.15
CA ILE A 42 -7.05 -3.00 -9.14
C ILE A 42 -6.29 -1.69 -8.91
N SER A 43 -7.00 -0.61 -8.61
CA SER A 43 -6.38 0.70 -8.32
C SER A 43 -5.49 0.64 -7.08
N LEU A 44 -5.94 -0.01 -6.01
CA LEU A 44 -5.18 -0.20 -4.78
C LEU A 44 -3.94 -1.08 -4.99
N THR A 45 -4.06 -2.17 -5.75
CA THR A 45 -2.93 -3.05 -6.08
C THR A 45 -1.83 -2.28 -6.81
N ARG A 46 -2.18 -1.49 -7.83
CA ARG A 46 -1.23 -0.64 -8.56
C ARG A 46 -0.54 0.37 -7.65
N LEU A 47 -1.28 0.97 -6.73
CA LEU A 47 -0.71 1.90 -5.75
C LEU A 47 0.25 1.18 -4.79
N GLY A 48 -0.09 -0.04 -4.37
CA GLY A 48 0.79 -0.88 -3.54
C GLY A 48 2.10 -1.21 -4.27
N GLU A 49 2.03 -1.62 -5.53
CA GLU A 49 3.20 -1.89 -6.37
C GLU A 49 4.11 -0.66 -6.50
N GLN A 50 3.53 0.53 -6.73
CA GLN A 50 4.30 1.78 -6.79
C GLN A 50 5.01 2.07 -5.47
N LYS A 51 4.35 1.87 -4.32
CA LYS A 51 4.99 2.08 -3.01
C LYS A 51 6.12 1.10 -2.74
N LEU A 52 5.96 -0.16 -3.16
CA LEU A 52 7.03 -1.16 -3.04
C LEU A 52 8.22 -0.81 -3.95
N GLN A 53 7.98 -0.36 -5.18
CA GLN A 53 9.04 0.11 -6.09
C GLN A 53 9.77 1.32 -5.53
N GLU A 54 9.05 2.28 -4.94
CA GLU A 54 9.65 3.44 -4.28
C GLU A 54 10.54 3.03 -3.10
N ALA A 55 10.04 2.12 -2.24
CA ALA A 55 10.80 1.59 -1.12
C ALA A 55 12.05 0.84 -1.59
N GLN A 56 11.93 0.00 -2.63
CA GLN A 56 13.06 -0.72 -3.22
C GLN A 56 14.10 0.25 -3.79
N SER A 57 13.68 1.26 -4.55
CA SER A 57 14.59 2.28 -5.11
C SER A 57 15.37 3.01 -4.02
N ARG A 58 14.70 3.37 -2.91
CA ARG A 58 15.36 3.99 -1.75
C ARG A 58 16.40 3.05 -1.13
N ILE A 59 16.08 1.76 -0.96
CA ILE A 59 17.02 0.75 -0.46
C ILE A 59 18.21 0.61 -1.41
N ASP A 60 17.98 0.52 -2.72
CA ASP A 60 19.02 0.37 -3.73
C ASP A 60 19.99 1.56 -3.74
N ILE A 61 19.49 2.79 -3.56
CA ILE A 61 20.33 3.99 -3.43
C ILE A 61 21.22 3.89 -2.19
N LEU A 62 20.64 3.56 -1.03
CA LEU A 62 21.38 3.40 0.22
C LEU A 62 22.49 2.33 0.11
N LEU A 63 22.22 1.24 -0.59
CA LEU A 63 23.19 0.16 -0.81
C LEU A 63 24.29 0.55 -1.82
N LYS A 64 23.96 1.31 -2.87
CA LYS A 64 24.92 1.73 -3.92
C LYS A 64 25.88 2.81 -3.44
N ASP A 65 25.44 3.70 -2.55
CA ASP A 65 26.28 4.78 -2.02
C ASP A 65 27.31 4.31 -0.97
N GLY A 66 27.47 2.98 -0.81
CA GLY A 66 28.45 2.36 0.11
C GLY A 66 28.22 2.68 1.59
N THR A 67 27.19 3.48 1.87
CA THR A 67 26.82 3.94 3.19
C THR A 67 25.65 3.07 3.61
N VAL A 68 25.97 1.85 4.05
CA VAL A 68 25.09 1.16 4.98
C VAL A 68 25.08 2.04 6.23
N GLN A 69 24.20 3.04 6.27
CA GLN A 69 23.75 3.58 7.55
C GLN A 69 23.13 2.37 8.22
N SER A 70 23.89 1.77 9.13
CA SER A 70 23.35 0.76 10.02
C SER A 70 22.08 1.38 10.58
N PHE A 71 20.94 0.82 10.20
CA PHE A 71 19.70 1.05 10.91
C PHE A 71 19.93 0.40 12.28
N GLU A 72 20.64 1.12 13.15
CA GLU A 72 20.60 0.85 14.58
C GLU A 72 19.13 0.98 14.93
N SER A 73 18.48 -0.17 15.04
CA SER A 73 17.13 -0.25 15.58
C SER A 73 17.19 0.53 16.89
N PRO A 74 16.37 1.57 17.08
CA PRO A 74 16.40 2.30 18.34
C PRO A 74 16.14 1.25 19.42
N GLU A 75 17.12 1.09 20.32
CA GLU A 75 17.02 0.16 21.44
C GLU A 75 15.63 0.32 22.06
N VAL A 76 14.86 -0.76 22.04
CA VAL A 76 13.63 -0.86 22.81
C VAL A 76 14.07 -0.89 24.27
N ARG A 77 14.19 0.29 24.88
CA ARG A 77 14.28 0.47 26.33
C ARG A 77 12.91 0.38 26.96
#